data_AF-A0A2H5PNE7-F1
#
_entry.id   AF-A0A2H5PNE7-F1
#
_cell.length_a   1.000
_cell.length_b   1.000
_cell.length_c   1.000
_cell.angle_alpha   90.00
_cell.angle_beta   90.00
_cell.angle_gamma   90.00
#
_symmetry.space_group_name_H-M   'P 1'
#
loop_
_entity.id
_entity.type
_entity.pdbx_description
1 polymer ?
#
loop_
_entity_poly.entity_id
_entity_poly.type
_entity_poly.pdbx_seq_one_letter_code
_entity_poly.pdbx_strand_id
1 'polypeptide(L)'
;MHLVSSWLNISLDVVQGTDQTHQSFWARVWGYFHKYKNFESERDEKSLMQRWSKIQQATNKFHNYFSQIENRQQSGVNEQDKALYKEMFKTKFTFEHC
;
A
#
# COMPACT_ATOMS: atom_id res chain seq x y z
N MET A 1 -4.37 5.18 -9.36
CA MET A 1 -3.09 4.76 -8.74
C MET A 1 -2.03 5.86 -8.56
N HIS A 2 -2.37 7.16 -8.48
CA HIS A 2 -1.36 8.24 -8.43
C HIS A 2 -0.52 8.27 -7.15
N LEU A 3 -1.13 8.03 -5.98
CA LEU A 3 -0.42 8.06 -4.70
C LEU A 3 0.58 6.90 -4.57
N VAL A 4 0.19 5.70 -5.00
CA VAL A 4 1.06 4.51 -4.95
C VAL A 4 2.25 4.69 -5.88
N SER A 5 2.01 5.14 -7.12
CA SER A 5 3.10 5.44 -8.06
C SER A 5 4.02 6.53 -7.55
N SER A 6 3.47 7.59 -6.93
CA SER A 6 4.27 8.66 -6.33
C SER A 6 5.18 8.15 -5.23
N TRP A 7 4.63 7.36 -4.29
CA TRP A 7 5.40 6.76 -3.21
C TRP A 7 6.51 5.84 -3.76
N LEU A 8 6.19 5.00 -4.75
CA LEU A 8 7.13 4.06 -5.36
C LEU A 8 8.28 4.77 -6.09
N ASN A 9 7.99 5.83 -6.84
CA ASN A 9 9.03 6.58 -7.56
C ASN A 9 9.99 7.28 -6.59
N ILE A 10 9.50 7.76 -5.44
CA ILE A 10 10.36 8.40 -4.44
C ILE A 10 11.11 7.37 -3.59
N SER A 11 10.51 6.23 -3.25
CA SER A 11 11.16 5.19 -2.42
C SER A 11 12.23 4.40 -3.16
N LEU A 12 12.15 4.32 -4.50
CA LEU A 12 13.14 3.65 -5.35
C LEU A 12 14.17 4.61 -5.95
N ASP A 13 14.09 5.91 -5.65
CA ASP A 13 15.04 6.91 -6.17
C ASP A 13 16.41 6.76 -5.50
N VAL A 14 17.30 6.03 -6.19
CA VAL A 14 18.67 5.67 -5.76
C VAL A 14 19.54 6.90 -5.50
N VAL A 15 19.19 8.06 -6.06
CA VAL A 15 20.00 9.29 -5.98
C VAL A 15 19.89 9.94 -4.59
N GLN A 16 18.91 9.57 -3.78
CA GLN A 16 18.51 10.34 -2.59
C GLN A 16 18.71 9.55 -1.29
N GLY A 17 19.85 8.85 -1.23
CA GLY A 17 20.24 7.85 -0.24
C GLY A 17 19.91 8.17 1.22
N THR A 18 19.66 7.09 1.95
CA THR A 18 19.75 6.75 3.39
C THR A 18 19.48 7.80 4.51
N ASP A 19 19.58 9.10 4.27
CA ASP A 19 19.43 10.20 5.25
C ASP A 19 18.21 11.11 4.98
N GLN A 20 17.15 10.58 4.37
CA GLN A 20 15.90 11.33 4.26
C GLN A 20 15.12 11.32 5.57
N THR A 21 14.79 12.50 6.08
CA THR A 21 13.81 12.61 7.16
C THR A 21 12.43 12.22 6.64
N HIS A 22 11.60 11.65 7.52
CA HIS A 22 10.22 11.29 7.19
C HIS A 22 9.43 12.45 6.56
N GLN A 23 9.63 13.68 7.06
CA GLN A 23 9.01 14.89 6.50
C GLN A 23 9.53 15.20 5.08
N SER A 24 10.85 15.15 4.85
CA SER A 24 11.42 15.41 3.52
C SER A 24 10.96 14.38 2.47
N PHE A 25 10.79 13.13 2.89
CA PHE A 25 10.25 12.07 2.03
C PHE A 25 8.82 12.38 1.60
N TRP A 26 7.95 12.68 2.56
CA TRP A 26 6.53 12.93 2.28
C TRP A 26 6.29 14.21 1.48
N ALA A 27 7.07 15.27 1.70
CA ALA A 27 7.03 16.48 0.89
C ALA A 27 7.30 16.18 -0.60
N ARG A 28 8.24 15.26 -0.88
CA ARG A 28 8.54 14.83 -2.26
C ARG A 28 7.44 13.95 -2.84
N VAL A 29 6.88 13.02 -2.07
CA VAL A 29 5.72 12.22 -2.50
C VAL A 29 4.54 13.11 -2.83
N TRP A 30 4.27 14.12 -1.99
CA TRP A 30 3.23 15.12 -2.23
C TRP A 30 3.48 15.91 -3.52
N GLY A 31 4.71 16.42 -3.72
CA GLY A 31 5.08 17.14 -4.95
C GLY A 31 4.95 16.28 -6.21
N TYR A 32 5.39 15.03 -6.15
CA TYR A 32 5.24 14.07 -7.25
C TYR A 32 3.75 13.79 -7.54
N PHE A 33 2.95 13.56 -6.50
CA PHE A 33 1.51 13.32 -6.63
C PHE A 33 0.81 14.48 -7.33
N HIS A 34 1.06 15.72 -6.92
CA HIS A 34 0.43 16.90 -7.53
C HIS A 34 0.94 17.20 -8.94
N LYS A 35 2.18 16.82 -9.25
CA LYS A 35 2.76 16.98 -10.59
C LYS A 35 2.13 16.03 -11.61
N TYR A 36 1.81 14.79 -11.23
CA TYR A 36 1.39 13.74 -12.18
C TYR A 36 -0.08 13.32 -12.04
N LYS A 37 -0.82 13.81 -11.04
CA LYS A 37 -2.27 13.60 -10.97
C LYS A 37 -2.94 14.10 -12.25
N ASN A 38 -3.88 13.33 -12.76
CA ASN A 38 -4.71 13.70 -13.91
C ASN A 38 -6.16 14.05 -13.50
N PHE A 39 -6.35 14.40 -12.22
CA PHE A 39 -7.65 14.72 -11.63
C PHE A 39 -7.51 15.85 -10.61
N GLU A 40 -8.63 16.53 -10.33
CA GLU A 40 -8.66 17.61 -9.35
C GLU A 40 -8.50 17.08 -7.93
N SER A 41 -7.60 17.68 -7.16
CA SER A 41 -7.33 17.27 -5.78
C SER A 41 -6.50 18.31 -5.04
N GLU A 42 -6.94 18.70 -3.85
CA GLU A 42 -6.23 19.63 -2.95
C GLU A 42 -5.74 18.93 -1.67
N ARG A 43 -5.52 17.61 -1.74
CA ARG A 43 -5.07 16.83 -0.58
C ARG A 43 -3.70 17.32 -0.12
N ASP A 44 -3.60 17.66 1.15
CA ASP A 44 -2.33 17.96 1.79
C ASP A 44 -1.47 16.70 2.01
N GLU A 45 -0.20 16.93 2.34
CA GLU A 45 0.78 15.87 2.63
C GLU A 45 0.28 14.90 3.70
N LYS A 46 -0.34 15.40 4.77
CA LYS A 46 -0.85 14.58 5.88
C LYS A 46 -2.00 13.67 5.43
N SER A 47 -2.89 14.16 4.59
CA SER A 47 -4.00 13.42 3.98
C SER A 47 -3.49 12.30 3.10
N LEU A 48 -2.47 12.57 2.27
CA LEU A 48 -1.83 11.56 1.42
C LEU A 48 -1.13 10.50 2.26
N MET A 49 -0.39 10.90 3.30
CA MET A 49 0.26 9.99 4.23
C MET A 49 -0.74 9.07 4.95
N GLN A 50 -1.83 9.62 5.47
CA GLN A 50 -2.89 8.82 6.11
C GLN A 50 -3.55 7.85 5.14
N ARG A 51 -3.79 8.29 3.89
CA ARG A 51 -4.34 7.42 2.85
C ARG A 51 -3.36 6.29 2.50
N TRP A 52 -2.07 6.58 2.38
CA TRP A 52 -1.04 5.58 2.15
C TRP A 52 -0.95 4.57 3.28
N SER A 53 -0.99 5.01 4.55
CA SER A 53 -0.97 4.10 5.71
C SER A 53 -2.10 3.07 5.63
N LYS A 54 -3.31 3.49 5.24
CA LYS A 54 -4.45 2.58 5.05
C LYS A 54 -4.22 1.58 3.91
N ILE A 55 -3.67 2.04 2.78
CA ILE A 55 -3.33 1.18 1.63
C ILE A 55 -2.26 0.15 2.03
N GLN A 56 -1.21 0.61 2.70
CA GLN A 56 -0.11 -0.24 3.17
C GLN A 56 -0.60 -1.29 4.16
N GLN A 57 -1.44 -0.91 5.13
CA GLN A 57 -2.03 -1.85 6.08
C GLN A 57 -2.86 -2.94 5.39
N ALA A 58 -3.70 -2.56 4.42
CA ALA A 58 -4.49 -3.53 3.67
C ALA A 58 -3.62 -4.45 2.80
N THR A 59 -2.58 -3.89 2.17
CA THR A 59 -1.61 -4.65 1.37
C THR A 59 -0.85 -5.67 2.22
N ASN A 60 -0.37 -5.24 3.40
CA ASN A 60 0.32 -6.12 4.35
C ASN A 60 -0.60 -7.22 4.87
N LYS A 61 -1.87 -6.89 5.16
CA LYS A 61 -2.87 -7.88 5.59
C LYS A 61 -3.10 -8.94 4.51
N PHE A 62 -3.25 -8.51 3.25
CA PHE A 62 -3.36 -9.43 2.12
C PHE A 62 -2.12 -10.31 1.98
N HIS A 63 -0.92 -9.70 2.00
CA HIS A 63 0.34 -10.43 1.90
C HIS A 63 0.49 -11.49 3.01
N ASN A 64 0.12 -11.15 4.26
CA ASN A 64 0.15 -12.08 5.38
C ASN A 64 -0.82 -13.25 5.19
N TYR A 65 -2.03 -13.01 4.67
CA TYR A 65 -2.96 -14.10 4.37
C TYR A 65 -2.46 -14.97 3.22
N PHE A 66 -1.95 -14.35 2.15
CA PHE A 66 -1.39 -15.06 1.00
C PHE A 66 -0.22 -15.96 1.42
N SER A 67 0.74 -15.43 2.17
CA SER A 67 1.90 -16.20 2.66
C SER A 67 1.48 -17.35 3.59
N GLN A 68 0.47 -17.15 4.44
CA GLN A 68 -0.07 -18.24 5.27
C GLN A 68 -0.68 -19.35 4.42
N ILE A 69 -1.47 -19.01 3.41
CA ILE A 69 -2.08 -19.98 2.50
C ILE A 69 -0.99 -20.71 1.69
N GLU A 70 -0.01 -20.01 1.14
CA GLU A 70 1.08 -20.60 0.35
C GLU A 70 1.91 -21.59 1.18
N ASN A 71 2.29 -21.21 2.40
CA ASN A 71 3.02 -22.09 3.33
C ASN A 71 2.19 -23.31 3.75
N ARG A 72 0.86 -23.19 3.85
CA ARG A 72 -0.04 -24.28 4.22
C ARG A 72 -0.40 -25.19 3.05
N GLN A 73 -0.50 -24.67 1.83
CA GLN A 73 -0.73 -25.48 0.63
C GLN A 73 0.41 -26.46 0.37
N GLN A 74 1.65 -26.12 0.74
CA GLN A 74 2.77 -27.06 0.76
C GLN A 74 2.53 -28.25 1.74
N SER A 75 1.67 -28.09 2.74
CA SER A 75 1.28 -29.11 3.73
C SER A 75 -0.12 -29.73 3.51
N GLY A 76 -0.82 -29.37 2.43
CA GLY A 76 -2.19 -29.80 2.12
C GLY A 76 -3.29 -28.87 2.66
N VAL A 77 -4.38 -28.70 1.90
CA VAL A 77 -5.48 -27.77 2.23
C VAL A 77 -6.31 -28.28 3.41
N ASN A 78 -6.42 -27.48 4.48
CA ASN A 78 -7.19 -27.80 5.68
C ASN A 78 -8.29 -26.76 6.00
N GLU A 79 -9.08 -26.99 7.05
CA GLU A 79 -10.18 -26.08 7.43
C GLU A 79 -9.73 -24.66 7.80
N GLN A 80 -8.47 -24.49 8.22
CA GLN A 80 -7.91 -23.19 8.57
C GLN A 80 -7.68 -22.34 7.32
N ASP A 81 -7.34 -22.96 6.18
CA ASP A 81 -7.24 -22.26 4.89
C ASP A 81 -8.61 -21.71 4.47
N LYS A 82 -9.68 -22.49 4.65
CA LYS A 82 -11.06 -22.03 4.38
C LYS A 82 -11.46 -20.85 5.27
N ALA A 83 -10.99 -20.81 6.52
CA ALA A 83 -11.24 -19.68 7.41
C ALA A 83 -10.47 -18.41 6.96
N LEU A 84 -9.20 -18.56 6.58
CA LEU A 84 -8.37 -17.49 6.02
C LEU A 84 -8.97 -16.88 4.75
N TYR A 85 -9.43 -17.73 3.81
CA TYR A 85 -10.16 -17.26 2.63
C TYR A 85 -11.41 -16.46 3.00
N LYS A 86 -12.24 -16.98 3.92
CA LYS A 86 -13.43 -16.26 4.41
C LYS A 86 -13.07 -14.91 5.04
N GLU A 87 -12.00 -14.83 5.83
CA GLU A 87 -11.56 -13.56 6.40
C GLU A 87 -11.06 -12.55 5.36
N MET A 88 -10.30 -13.02 4.37
CA MET A 88 -9.82 -12.19 3.26
C MET A 88 -10.99 -11.56 2.49
N PHE A 89 -12.05 -12.32 2.22
CA PHE A 89 -13.24 -11.84 1.51
C PHE A 89 -14.30 -11.17 2.41
N LYS A 90 -14.21 -11.26 3.74
CA LYS A 90 -15.06 -10.50 4.67
C LYS A 90 -14.75 -9.00 4.67
N THR A 91 -13.52 -8.62 4.35
CA THR A 91 -13.16 -7.22 4.14
C THR A 91 -13.41 -6.84 2.69
N LYS A 92 -14.39 -5.98 2.41
CA LYS A 92 -14.53 -5.34 1.09
C LYS A 92 -13.18 -4.72 0.71
N PHE A 93 -12.63 -5.11 -0.44
CA PHE A 93 -11.43 -4.48 -0.97
C PHE A 93 -11.75 -3.01 -1.24
N THR A 94 -11.34 -2.15 -0.33
CA THR A 94 -11.80 -0.75 -0.27
C THR A 94 -11.00 0.17 -1.19
N PHE A 95 -10.17 -0.44 -2.04
CA PHE A 95 -9.14 0.21 -2.85
C PHE A 95 -9.20 -0.23 -4.31
N GLU A 96 -10.31 -0.79 -4.80
CA GLU A 96 -10.48 -1.17 -6.22
C GLU A 96 -10.23 0.02 -7.18
N HIS A 97 -10.45 1.24 -6.69
CA HIS A 97 -10.24 2.48 -7.45
C HIS A 97 -8.95 3.23 -7.09
N CYS A 98 -8.02 2.62 -6.35
CA CYS A 98 -6.79 3.30 -5.90
C CYS A 98 -5.82 3.63 -7.02
#